data_AF-A0A1Q3ASF7-F1
#
_entry.id   AF-A0A1Q3ASF7-F1
#
_cell.length_a   1.000
_cell.length_b   1.000
_cell.length_c   1.000
_cell.angle_alpha   90.00
_cell.angle_beta   90.00
_cell.angle_gamma   90.00
#
_symmetry.space_group_name_H-M   'P 1'
#
loop_
_entity.id
_entity.type
_entity.pdbx_description
1 polymer ?
#
loop_
_entity_poly.entity_id
_entity_poly.type
_entity_poly.pdbx_seq_one_letter_code
_entity_poly.pdbx_strand_id
1 'polypeptide(L)'
;KPMFRRFYISFNTCKEGWKVGCRPILGLDDCFLQGLTKGILLLAVERGGSNKMFPVSWVITEVGCTDFWRFVRLLKDGLGVSYGAGLTITSDQQKDLMNLDLKHWCKPFFSPHSKCDIVDNNLSETLNAWILESRCKPIISMLDDIRVVMME
;
A
#
# COMPACT_ATOMS: atom_id res chain seq x y z
N LYS A 1 6.95 -20.59 22.47
CA LYS A 1 7.86 -20.39 21.30
C LYS A 1 7.60 -18.98 20.76
N PRO A 2 8.58 -18.09 20.63
CA PRO A 2 8.35 -16.78 20.03
C PRO A 2 7.95 -16.97 18.57
N MET A 3 6.86 -16.34 18.16
CA MET A 3 6.34 -16.42 16.79
C MET A 3 6.14 -14.98 16.31
N PHE A 4 6.67 -14.69 15.14
CA PHE A 4 6.42 -13.41 14.48
C PHE A 4 4.93 -13.31 14.15
N ARG A 5 4.29 -12.19 14.49
CA ARG A 5 2.86 -11.95 14.23
C ARG A 5 2.65 -10.91 13.15
N ARG A 6 3.15 -9.70 13.40
CA ARG A 6 2.98 -8.57 12.50
C ARG A 6 3.96 -7.45 12.78
N PHE A 7 4.30 -6.69 11.75
CA PHE A 7 5.02 -5.42 11.87
C PHE A 7 4.53 -4.46 10.79
N TYR A 8 4.51 -3.17 11.10
CA TYR A 8 4.19 -2.08 10.17
C TYR A 8 5.42 -1.19 10.01
N ILE A 9 5.71 -0.77 8.78
CA ILE A 9 6.79 0.18 8.47
C ILE A 9 6.23 1.33 7.64
N SER A 10 6.54 2.54 8.08
CA SER A 10 6.31 3.76 7.34
C SER A 10 7.41 4.77 7.65
N PHE A 11 8.14 5.17 6.62
CA PHE A 11 9.19 6.16 6.74
C PHE A 11 8.61 7.56 6.61
N ASN A 12 8.99 8.45 7.53
CA ASN A 12 8.50 9.83 7.49
C ASN A 12 8.87 10.53 6.18
N THR A 13 10.07 10.28 5.66
CA THR A 13 10.52 10.78 4.36
C THR A 13 9.61 10.36 3.21
N CYS A 14 9.16 9.11 3.17
CA CYS A 14 8.25 8.62 2.14
C CYS A 14 6.86 9.25 2.25
N LYS A 15 6.36 9.43 3.48
CA LYS A 15 5.08 10.11 3.72
C LYS A 15 5.12 11.57 3.27
N GLU A 16 6.14 12.31 3.67
CA GLU A 16 6.29 13.72 3.30
C GLU A 16 6.58 13.87 1.80
N GLY A 17 7.40 12.98 1.22
CA GLY A 17 7.65 12.92 -0.22
C GLY A 17 6.35 12.71 -1.01
N TRP A 18 5.48 11.81 -0.56
CA TRP A 18 4.16 11.61 -1.16
C TRP A 18 3.28 12.86 -1.03
N LYS A 19 3.19 13.47 0.15
CA LYS A 19 2.36 14.68 0.36
C LYS A 19 2.76 15.85 -0.54
N VAL A 20 4.05 16.01 -0.80
CA VAL A 20 4.60 17.15 -1.56
C VAL A 20 4.67 16.85 -3.06
N GLY A 21 5.02 15.62 -3.44
CA GLY A 21 5.41 15.26 -4.80
C GLY A 21 4.46 14.33 -5.55
N CYS A 22 3.50 13.70 -4.86
CA CYS A 22 2.62 12.69 -5.43
C CYS A 22 1.17 13.17 -5.52
N ARG A 23 0.37 12.47 -6.32
CA ARG A 23 -1.08 12.70 -6.33
C ARG A 23 -1.70 12.03 -5.10
N PRO A 24 -2.86 12.49 -4.62
CA PRO A 24 -3.55 11.86 -3.51
C PRO A 24 -4.24 10.56 -3.95
N ILE A 25 -3.47 9.62 -4.53
CA ILE A 25 -3.92 8.31 -5.02
C ILE A 25 -2.98 7.26 -4.40
N LEU A 26 -3.54 6.17 -3.88
CA LEU A 26 -2.76 5.05 -3.34
C LEU A 26 -3.34 3.73 -3.85
N GLY A 27 -2.49 2.93 -4.50
CA GLY A 27 -2.74 1.53 -4.74
C GLY A 27 -2.40 0.72 -3.50
N LEU A 28 -3.34 -0.12 -3.06
CA LEU A 28 -3.13 -1.12 -2.04
C LEU A 28 -3.20 -2.51 -2.67
N ASP A 29 -2.23 -3.34 -2.29
CA ASP A 29 -2.14 -4.71 -2.77
C ASP A 29 -1.60 -5.62 -1.67
N ASP A 30 -1.94 -6.90 -1.79
CA ASP A 30 -1.47 -7.96 -0.91
C ASP A 30 -0.73 -9.07 -1.64
N CYS A 31 0.32 -9.57 -1.01
CA CYS A 31 1.05 -10.70 -1.57
C CYS A 31 1.45 -11.70 -0.50
N PHE A 32 1.33 -12.98 -0.84
CA PHE A 32 1.80 -14.05 0.03
C PHE A 32 3.32 -14.08 0.06
N LEU A 33 3.86 -14.18 1.27
CA LEU A 33 5.28 -14.48 1.47
C LEU A 33 5.54 -15.95 1.11
N GLN A 34 6.56 -16.19 0.30
CA GLN A 34 6.92 -17.51 -0.22
C GLN A 34 8.09 -18.15 0.56
N GLY A 35 8.77 -17.38 1.41
CA GLY A 35 9.93 -17.82 2.18
C GLY A 35 9.60 -18.53 3.51
N LEU A 36 10.59 -18.52 4.41
CA LEU A 36 10.52 -19.18 5.73
C LEU A 36 9.37 -18.68 6.62
N THR A 37 8.89 -17.46 6.37
CA THR A 37 7.76 -16.89 7.11
C THR A 37 6.50 -17.03 6.27
N LYS A 38 5.52 -17.76 6.78
CA LYS A 38 4.16 -17.74 6.22
C LYS A 38 3.48 -16.45 6.66
N GLY A 39 3.09 -15.62 5.70
CA GLY A 39 2.45 -14.35 5.98
C GLY A 39 1.93 -13.68 4.71
N ILE A 40 1.28 -12.54 4.92
CA ILE A 40 0.84 -11.63 3.87
C ILE A 40 1.59 -10.32 4.07
N LEU A 41 2.17 -9.80 2.99
CA LEU A 41 2.73 -8.47 2.93
C LEU A 41 1.73 -7.56 2.20
N LEU A 42 1.17 -6.59 2.91
CA LEU A 42 0.35 -5.54 2.32
C LEU A 42 1.23 -4.32 2.05
N LEU A 43 1.15 -3.76 0.85
CA LEU A 43 1.86 -2.54 0.47
C LEU A 43 0.89 -1.44 0.07
N ALA A 44 1.27 -0.22 0.41
CA ALA A 44 0.66 1.01 -0.10
C ALA A 44 1.68 1.72 -0.98
N VAL A 45 1.30 1.94 -2.25
CA VAL A 45 2.15 2.54 -3.26
C VAL A 45 1.41 3.60 -4.05
N GLU A 46 2.13 4.60 -4.54
CA GLU A 46 1.63 5.58 -5.48
C GLU A 46 2.43 5.51 -6.79
N ARG A 47 1.88 6.04 -7.88
CA ARG A 47 2.62 6.22 -9.13
C ARG A 47 3.05 7.68 -9.24
N GLY A 48 4.32 7.94 -8.92
CA GLY A 48 4.87 9.29 -8.80
C GLY A 48 4.85 10.08 -10.11
N GLY A 49 5.16 11.38 -10.02
CA GLY A 49 5.23 12.28 -11.18
C GLY A 49 6.17 11.82 -12.30
N SER A 50 7.16 10.96 -11.98
CA SER A 50 8.08 10.35 -12.94
C SER A 50 7.60 9.01 -13.53
N ASN A 51 6.33 8.64 -13.33
CA ASN A 51 5.76 7.32 -13.69
C ASN A 51 6.43 6.11 -13.02
N LYS A 52 7.32 6.33 -12.05
CA LYS A 52 7.90 5.27 -11.22
C LYS A 52 6.97 4.95 -10.06
N MET A 53 7.01 3.71 -9.59
CA MET A 53 6.31 3.33 -8.36
C MET A 53 7.00 3.99 -7.16
N PHE A 54 6.21 4.56 -6.28
CA PHE A 54 6.64 5.23 -5.07
C PHE A 54 6.03 4.51 -3.86
N PRO A 55 6.81 3.66 -3.16
CA PRO A 55 6.31 2.97 -1.98
C PRO A 55 6.14 3.93 -0.79
N VAL A 56 4.99 3.85 -0.12
CA VAL A 56 4.61 4.76 0.98
C VAL A 56 4.67 4.08 2.34
N SER A 57 4.11 2.88 2.46
CA SER A 57 4.17 2.07 3.69
C SER A 57 3.83 0.61 3.42
N TRP A 58 4.15 -0.27 4.35
CA TRP A 58 3.78 -1.69 4.26
C TRP A 58 3.60 -2.32 5.64
N VAL A 59 2.90 -3.46 5.66
CA VAL A 59 2.74 -4.29 6.85
C VAL A 59 2.95 -5.75 6.47
N ILE A 60 3.63 -6.51 7.32
CA ILE A 60 3.56 -7.96 7.26
C ILE A 60 2.62 -8.44 8.35
N THR A 61 1.74 -9.37 8.00
CA THR A 61 0.79 -10.02 8.90
C THR A 61 0.73 -11.53 8.69
N GLU A 62 0.12 -12.25 9.63
CA GLU A 62 -0.16 -13.69 9.53
C GLU A 62 -1.19 -13.97 8.42
N VAL A 63 -1.07 -15.13 7.75
CA VAL A 63 -2.06 -15.58 6.76
C VAL A 63 -3.42 -15.78 7.43
N GLY A 64 -4.49 -15.29 6.80
CA GLY A 64 -5.86 -15.36 7.34
C GLY A 64 -6.22 -14.21 8.28
N CYS A 65 -5.28 -13.30 8.56
CA CYS A 65 -5.57 -12.07 9.27
C CYS A 65 -5.97 -10.98 8.26
N THR A 66 -7.24 -10.59 8.23
CA THR A 66 -7.75 -9.44 7.44
C THR A 66 -7.36 -8.10 8.09
N ASP A 67 -6.08 -7.96 8.43
CA ASP A 67 -5.49 -6.74 9.01
C ASP A 67 -5.38 -5.59 7.98
N PHE A 68 -5.88 -5.79 6.75
CA PHE A 68 -6.02 -4.77 5.70
C PHE A 68 -6.66 -3.48 6.24
N TRP A 69 -7.74 -3.60 7.00
CA TRP A 69 -8.41 -2.43 7.57
C TRP A 69 -7.58 -1.73 8.64
N ARG A 70 -6.82 -2.49 9.42
CA ARG A 70 -5.90 -1.94 10.41
C ARG A 70 -4.76 -1.20 9.73
N PHE A 71 -4.25 -1.76 8.63
CA PHE A 71 -3.26 -1.12 7.78
C PHE A 71 -3.76 0.19 7.17
N VAL A 72 -4.98 0.21 6.61
CA VAL A 72 -5.60 1.44 6.08
C VAL A 72 -5.74 2.51 7.17
N ARG A 73 -6.11 2.15 8.40
CA ARG A 73 -6.16 3.10 9.52
C ARG A 73 -4.78 3.65 9.86
N LEU A 74 -3.78 2.78 10.03
CA LEU A 74 -2.39 3.18 10.30
C LEU A 74 -1.84 4.10 9.19
N LEU A 75 -2.15 3.80 7.94
CA LEU A 75 -1.78 4.60 6.77
C LEU A 75 -2.43 5.99 6.83
N LYS A 76 -3.75 6.07 7.07
CA LYS A 76 -4.46 7.35 7.19
C LYS A 76 -3.94 8.21 8.33
N ASP A 77 -3.82 7.62 9.52
CA ASP A 77 -3.31 8.28 10.72
C ASP A 77 -1.87 8.75 10.48
N GLY A 78 -1.05 7.88 9.86
CA GLY A 78 0.34 8.17 9.53
C GLY A 78 0.49 9.31 8.52
N LEU A 79 -0.39 9.39 7.52
CA LEU A 79 -0.41 10.44 6.51
C LEU A 79 -1.10 11.72 7.01
N GLY A 80 -1.85 11.69 8.12
CA GLY A 80 -2.58 12.84 8.63
C GLY A 80 -3.71 13.30 7.70
N VAL A 81 -4.27 12.38 6.90
CA VAL A 81 -5.32 12.70 5.92
C VAL A 81 -6.69 12.57 6.58
N SER A 82 -7.42 13.68 6.66
CA SER A 82 -8.79 13.70 7.19
C SER A 82 -9.80 13.11 6.20
N TYR A 83 -10.93 12.65 6.71
CA TYR A 83 -12.05 12.18 5.89
C TYR A 83 -12.50 13.28 4.92
N GLY A 84 -12.63 12.95 3.62
CA GLY A 84 -13.06 13.90 2.60
C GLY A 84 -11.93 14.76 1.99
N ALA A 85 -10.67 14.58 2.40
CA ALA A 85 -9.53 15.34 1.88
C ALA A 85 -9.05 14.94 0.45
N GLY A 86 -9.86 14.19 -0.30
CA GLY A 86 -9.54 13.85 -1.71
C GLY A 86 -8.54 12.71 -1.92
N LEU A 87 -8.23 11.90 -0.89
CA LEU A 87 -7.43 10.68 -1.04
C LEU A 87 -8.24 9.57 -1.75
N THR A 88 -7.72 9.11 -2.87
CA THR A 88 -8.23 7.96 -3.62
C THR A 88 -7.45 6.71 -3.25
N ILE A 89 -8.14 5.63 -2.89
CA ILE A 89 -7.53 4.32 -2.67
C ILE A 89 -8.05 3.35 -3.73
N THR A 90 -7.15 2.64 -4.39
CA THR A 90 -7.47 1.58 -5.36
C THR A 90 -6.97 0.25 -4.82
N SER A 91 -7.80 -0.78 -4.88
CA SER A 91 -7.45 -2.15 -4.46
C SER A 91 -8.32 -3.15 -5.21
N ASP A 92 -7.75 -4.32 -5.50
CA ASP A 92 -8.42 -5.48 -6.08
C ASP A 92 -9.41 -6.15 -5.10
N GLN A 93 -9.27 -5.89 -3.79
CA GLN A 93 -10.24 -6.23 -2.73
C GLN A 93 -11.47 -5.29 -2.72
N GLN A 94 -11.91 -4.85 -3.91
CA GLN A 94 -12.95 -3.83 -4.09
C GLN A 94 -14.30 -4.21 -3.43
N LYS A 95 -14.66 -5.50 -3.43
CA LYS A 95 -15.90 -5.99 -2.80
C LYS A 95 -15.90 -5.79 -1.29
N ASP A 96 -14.76 -5.97 -0.66
CA ASP A 96 -14.59 -5.76 0.79
C ASP A 96 -14.52 -4.26 1.11
N LEU A 97 -14.02 -3.43 0.19
CA LEU A 97 -14.08 -1.96 0.27
C LEU A 97 -15.51 -1.40 0.24
N MET A 98 -16.43 -2.01 -0.50
CA MET A 98 -17.80 -1.51 -0.68
C MET A 98 -18.71 -1.74 0.53
N ASN A 99 -18.35 -2.65 1.45
CA ASN A 99 -19.12 -2.93 2.67
C ASN A 99 -18.93 -1.89 3.79
N LEU A 100 -18.12 -0.85 3.55
CA LEU A 100 -17.95 0.29 4.46
C LEU A 100 -18.98 1.39 4.16
N ASP A 101 -19.30 2.17 5.20
CA ASP A 101 -20.19 3.32 5.10
C ASP A 101 -19.74 4.27 3.96
N LEU A 102 -20.53 4.24 2.88
CA LEU A 102 -20.23 4.75 1.53
C LEU A 102 -19.98 6.26 1.48
N LYS A 103 -20.28 7.00 2.54
CA LYS A 103 -20.07 8.46 2.63
C LYS A 103 -18.60 8.89 2.47
N HIS A 104 -17.65 7.97 2.53
CA HIS A 104 -16.22 8.27 2.57
C HIS A 104 -15.42 7.83 1.33
N TRP A 105 -16.07 7.21 0.33
CA TRP A 105 -15.36 6.51 -0.76
C TRP A 105 -16.07 6.51 -2.13
N CYS A 106 -17.13 7.32 -2.28
CA CYS A 106 -17.97 7.29 -3.48
C CYS A 106 -17.37 8.05 -4.68
N LYS A 107 -17.25 7.34 -5.80
CA LYS A 107 -17.06 7.84 -7.19
C LYS A 107 -17.62 9.25 -7.51
N PRO A 108 -18.82 9.66 -7.04
CA PRO A 108 -19.39 10.99 -7.32
C PRO A 108 -18.66 12.22 -6.73
N PHE A 109 -17.70 12.06 -5.81
CA PHE A 109 -16.87 13.19 -5.33
C PHE A 109 -15.50 13.26 -5.99
N PHE A 110 -15.25 12.44 -7.02
CA PHE A 110 -14.05 12.61 -7.83
C PHE A 110 -14.05 14.00 -8.45
N SER A 111 -13.00 14.76 -8.15
CA SER A 111 -12.73 15.99 -8.89
C SER A 111 -12.62 15.62 -10.38
N PRO A 112 -13.33 16.29 -11.29
CA PRO A 112 -13.18 16.07 -12.73
C PRO A 112 -11.76 16.42 -13.23
N HIS A 113 -10.89 16.98 -12.37
CA HIS A 113 -9.47 17.15 -12.63
C HIS A 113 -8.64 15.87 -12.49
N SER A 114 -9.15 14.80 -11.88
CA SER A 114 -8.40 13.53 -11.78
C SER A 114 -8.50 12.77 -13.10
N LYS A 115 -7.74 13.22 -14.10
CA LYS A 115 -7.50 12.51 -15.36
C LYS A 115 -6.36 11.50 -15.17
N CYS A 116 -6.60 10.44 -14.42
CA CYS A 116 -5.78 9.24 -14.52
C CYS A 116 -6.62 8.18 -15.23
N ASP A 117 -6.37 7.99 -16.52
CA ASP A 117 -7.05 6.97 -17.34
C ASP A 117 -6.64 5.53 -16.95
N ILE A 118 -5.67 5.38 -16.04
CA ILE A 118 -5.19 4.09 -15.54
C ILE A 118 -5.65 3.96 -14.08
N VAL A 119 -6.84 3.39 -13.91
CA VAL A 119 -7.38 2.88 -12.63
C VAL A 119 -7.33 1.34 -12.69
N ASP A 120 -6.27 0.80 -13.28
CA ASP A 120 -6.14 -0.64 -13.53
C ASP A 120 -5.16 -1.29 -12.54
N ASN A 121 -5.38 -2.58 -12.27
CA ASN A 121 -4.60 -3.52 -11.45
C ASN A 121 -3.10 -3.62 -11.82
N ASN A 122 -2.64 -2.83 -12.78
CA ASN A 122 -1.26 -2.79 -13.23
C ASN A 122 -0.31 -2.26 -12.13
N LEU A 123 -0.78 -1.45 -11.18
CA LEU A 123 0.08 -0.96 -10.09
C LEU A 123 0.37 -2.06 -9.05
N SER A 124 -0.64 -2.86 -8.70
CA SER A 124 -0.54 -4.08 -7.88
C SER A 124 0.26 -5.17 -8.59
N GLU A 125 0.00 -5.43 -9.88
CA GLU A 125 0.77 -6.41 -10.66
C GLU A 125 2.25 -6.02 -10.81
N THR A 126 2.53 -4.74 -11.12
CA THR A 126 3.91 -4.25 -11.24
C THR A 126 4.62 -4.33 -9.89
N LEU A 127 3.96 -3.93 -8.80
CA LEU A 127 4.48 -4.10 -7.44
C LEU A 127 4.74 -5.58 -7.15
N ASN A 128 3.81 -6.46 -7.53
CA ASN A 128 3.92 -7.88 -7.28
C ASN A 128 5.15 -8.48 -7.96
N ALA A 129 5.40 -8.09 -9.21
CA ALA A 129 6.59 -8.44 -9.95
C ALA A 129 7.86 -7.86 -9.31
N TRP A 130 7.81 -6.62 -8.82
CA TRP A 130 8.98 -5.89 -8.32
C TRP A 130 9.57 -6.49 -7.05
N ILE A 131 8.73 -6.98 -6.15
CA ILE A 131 9.17 -7.61 -4.92
C ILE A 131 9.18 -9.14 -5.00
N LEU A 132 8.97 -9.74 -6.19
CA LEU A 132 8.82 -11.20 -6.38
C LEU A 132 9.99 -12.01 -5.79
N GLU A 133 11.23 -11.61 -6.07
CA GLU A 133 12.41 -12.30 -5.55
C GLU A 133 12.61 -12.07 -4.05
N SER A 134 12.25 -10.88 -3.56
CA SER A 134 12.40 -10.51 -2.16
C SER A 134 11.49 -11.33 -1.24
N ARG A 135 10.32 -11.79 -1.69
CA ARG A 135 9.33 -12.54 -0.86
C ARG A 135 9.79 -13.90 -0.40
N CYS A 136 10.78 -14.46 -1.08
CA CYS A 136 11.39 -15.74 -0.74
C CYS A 136 12.45 -15.59 0.37
N LYS A 137 12.92 -14.36 0.62
CA LYS A 137 13.98 -14.09 1.59
C LYS A 137 13.44 -14.05 3.03
N PRO A 138 14.30 -14.22 4.04
CA PRO A 138 13.96 -13.89 5.43
C PRO A 138 13.45 -12.45 5.54
N ILE A 139 12.54 -12.18 6.48
CA ILE A 139 11.90 -10.86 6.66
C ILE A 139 12.92 -9.71 6.62
N ILE A 140 14.02 -9.83 7.36
CA ILE A 140 15.03 -8.76 7.46
C ILE A 140 15.66 -8.47 6.10
N SER A 141 16.01 -9.51 5.33
CA SER A 141 16.59 -9.35 4.00
C SER A 141 15.58 -8.80 3.00
N MET A 142 14.32 -9.25 3.06
CA MET A 142 13.25 -8.69 2.23
C MET A 142 13.02 -7.20 2.53
N LEU A 143 13.08 -6.81 3.80
CA LEU A 143 12.97 -5.41 4.19
C LEU A 143 14.11 -4.54 3.68
N ASP A 144 15.32 -5.09 3.65
CA ASP A 144 16.47 -4.38 3.10
C ASP A 144 16.36 -4.21 1.58
N ASP A 145 15.91 -5.25 0.86
CA ASP A 145 15.62 -5.14 -0.58
C ASP A 145 14.58 -4.04 -0.85
N ILE A 146 13.44 -4.05 -0.11
CA ILE A 146 12.41 -3.02 -0.26
C ILE A 146 13.01 -1.65 0.01
N ARG A 147 13.83 -1.50 1.06
CA ARG A 147 14.49 -0.24 1.42
C ARG A 147 15.43 0.28 0.32
N VAL A 148 16.29 -0.57 -0.24
CA VAL A 148 17.20 -0.21 -1.34
C VAL A 148 16.38 0.36 -2.50
N VAL A 149 15.32 -0.35 -2.85
CA VAL A 149 14.41 0.02 -3.91
C VAL A 149 13.68 1.36 -3.65
N MET A 150 13.43 1.75 -2.40
CA MET A 150 12.84 3.07 -2.11
C MET A 150 13.84 4.23 -2.22
N MET A 151 15.14 3.95 -2.12
CA MET A 151 16.19 4.98 -2.05
C MET A 151 16.89 5.23 -3.39
N GLU A 152 16.47 4.57 -4.46
CA GLU A 152 16.96 4.71 -5.85
C GLU A 152 15.97 5.45 -6.77
#